data_AF-A0A7C1I720-F1
#
_entry.id   AF-A0A7C1I720-F1
#
_cell.length_a   1.000
_cell.length_b   1.000
_cell.length_c   1.000
_cell.angle_alpha   90.00
_cell.angle_beta   90.00
_cell.angle_gamma   90.00
#
_symmetry.space_group_name_H-M   'P 1'
#
loop_
_entity.id
_entity.type
_entity.pdbx_description
1 polymer ?
#
loop_
_entity_poly.entity_id
_entity_poly.type
_entity_poly.pdbx_seq_one_letter_code
_entity_poly.pdbx_strand_id
1 'polypeptide(L)'
;MVQLAKTPVGFFVVAMRNQVVEFEELSNQPDKAAEQLLTYEEWVTRMKQKGYDIETDEPALDPMKVAELIGVSESAYLARSREVSIAVAKAAIKKHLKRDLLVVQTVGALDDLTKTTNMLMNRLTEWYGLHYPELKVEEDQEKYLKMMVQGRKVSDSMGMDLAEEDLHIIMDYADSIRELFRRKEALEAYLDRIMAQVAPNVHVLAGANLGARLIARAGGLEALSRMPGSTIQVLGAEKALFKHILKGVPPPKHGVIFQHPLISRAPREQRGKLARSMATRLAIAAKVDFYSGDLRPSLMDGWAERVKEVEQGETKKSERSENKGKQPPFKSVRVKRGDKHGKK
;
A
#
# COMPACT_ATOMS: atom_id res chain seq x y z
N MET A 1 26.96 -35.72 22.46
CA MET A 1 26.32 -34.41 22.63
C MET A 1 27.34 -33.31 22.38
N VAL A 2 27.00 -32.39 21.48
CA VAL A 2 27.80 -31.23 21.10
C VAL A 2 26.89 -30.00 21.07
N GLN A 3 27.47 -28.84 21.28
CA GLN A 3 26.82 -27.55 21.13
C GLN A 3 27.31 -26.86 19.86
N LEU A 4 26.43 -26.08 19.24
CA LEU A 4 26.75 -25.30 18.06
C LEU A 4 26.86 -23.82 18.43
N ALA A 5 27.89 -23.14 17.93
CA ALA A 5 28.05 -21.71 18.13
C ALA A 5 28.23 -20.98 16.80
N LYS A 6 27.56 -19.83 16.70
CA LYS A 6 27.60 -18.92 15.56
C LYS A 6 28.37 -17.67 15.95
N THR A 7 29.46 -17.38 15.24
CA THR A 7 30.28 -16.19 15.50
C THR A 7 30.58 -15.43 14.20
N PRO A 8 31.01 -14.16 14.27
CA PRO A 8 31.50 -13.41 13.10
C PRO A 8 32.78 -13.96 12.45
N VAL A 9 33.45 -14.91 13.11
CA VAL A 9 34.69 -15.55 12.64
C VAL A 9 34.39 -16.90 11.97
N GLY A 10 33.36 -17.61 12.42
CA GLY A 10 33.10 -18.99 12.01
C GLY A 10 31.92 -19.64 12.69
N PHE A 11 31.59 -20.84 12.21
CA PHE A 11 30.68 -21.77 12.86
C PHE A 11 31.48 -22.83 13.60
N PHE A 12 31.05 -23.16 14.81
CA PHE A 12 31.77 -24.04 15.72
C PHE A 12 30.89 -25.18 16.19
N VAL A 13 31.46 -26.37 16.22
CA VAL A 13 30.94 -27.54 16.93
C VAL A 13 31.82 -27.74 18.17
N VAL A 14 31.22 -27.63 19.36
CA VAL A 14 31.93 -27.64 20.65
C VAL A 14 31.43 -28.80 21.50
N ALA A 15 32.33 -29.63 22.02
CA ALA A 15 32.00 -30.71 22.95
C ALA A 15 32.00 -30.22 24.41
N MET A 16 31.46 -31.03 25.34
CA MET A 16 31.26 -30.75 26.78
C MET A 16 32.50 -30.32 27.61
N ARG A 17 33.69 -30.19 27.00
CA ARG A 17 34.92 -29.71 27.64
C ARG A 17 35.47 -28.44 27.00
N ASN A 18 34.63 -27.65 26.33
CA ASN A 18 35.05 -26.51 25.50
C ASN A 18 36.10 -26.89 24.46
N GLN A 19 36.01 -28.12 23.94
CA GLN A 19 36.88 -28.58 22.87
C GLN A 19 36.17 -28.38 21.53
N VAL A 20 36.80 -27.62 20.64
CA VAL A 20 36.32 -27.46 19.26
C VAL A 20 36.54 -28.76 18.51
N VAL A 21 35.45 -29.37 18.06
CA VAL A 21 35.45 -30.63 17.31
C VAL A 21 35.49 -30.36 15.80
N GLU A 22 34.75 -29.34 15.36
CA GLU A 22 34.71 -28.90 13.98
C GLU A 22 34.58 -27.36 13.95
N PHE A 23 35.30 -26.73 13.03
CA PHE A 23 35.29 -25.28 12.83
C PHE A 23 35.24 -24.99 11.33
N GLU A 24 34.23 -24.22 10.92
CA GLU A 24 34.09 -23.70 9.56
C GLU A 24 34.35 -22.20 9.60
N GLU A 25 35.52 -21.78 9.11
CA GLU A 25 35.92 -20.38 9.05
C GLU A 25 35.09 -19.62 8.01
N LEU A 26 34.61 -18.44 8.38
CA LEU A 26 33.92 -17.54 7.44
C LEU A 26 34.93 -16.78 6.59
N SER A 27 34.52 -16.39 5.39
CA SER A 27 35.36 -15.63 4.48
C SER A 27 35.89 -14.34 5.11
N ASN A 28 37.18 -14.04 4.94
CA ASN A 28 37.77 -12.77 5.40
C ASN A 28 37.11 -11.52 4.82
N GLN A 29 36.36 -11.62 3.72
CA GLN A 29 35.56 -10.51 3.20
C GLN A 29 34.25 -10.36 3.99
N PRO A 30 33.99 -9.19 4.63
CA PRO A 30 32.80 -9.01 5.47
C PRO A 30 31.47 -9.30 4.78
N ASP A 31 31.35 -8.97 3.50
CA ASP A 31 30.13 -9.22 2.72
C ASP A 31 29.87 -10.71 2.50
N LYS A 32 30.91 -11.48 2.19
CA LYS A 32 30.81 -12.95 2.04
C LYS A 32 30.56 -13.64 3.37
N ALA A 33 31.21 -13.17 4.45
CA ALA A 33 30.94 -13.65 5.80
C ALA A 33 29.47 -13.40 6.18
N ALA A 34 28.92 -12.23 5.85
CA ALA A 34 27.52 -11.91 6.10
C ALA A 34 26.56 -12.85 5.35
N GLU A 35 26.84 -13.17 4.08
CA GLU A 35 26.06 -14.14 3.31
C GLU A 35 26.12 -15.54 3.92
N GLN A 36 27.32 -16.01 4.27
CA GLN A 36 27.52 -17.30 4.93
C GLN A 36 26.83 -17.35 6.30
N LEU A 37 26.80 -16.27 7.08
CA LEU A 37 26.06 -16.19 8.34
C LEU A 37 24.55 -16.39 8.16
N LEU A 38 23.98 -16.05 7.00
CA LEU A 38 22.57 -16.27 6.72
C LEU A 38 22.24 -17.74 6.42
N THR A 39 23.24 -18.56 6.06
CA THR A 39 23.08 -20.00 5.80
C THR A 39 23.32 -20.88 7.03
N TYR A 40 23.33 -20.29 8.24
CA TYR A 40 23.59 -21.02 9.47
C TYR A 40 22.62 -22.20 9.70
N GLU A 41 21.33 -22.04 9.40
CA GLU A 41 20.33 -23.11 9.57
C GLU A 41 20.61 -24.32 8.64
N GLU A 42 21.07 -24.05 7.42
CA GLU A 42 21.49 -25.10 6.49
C GLU A 42 22.73 -25.82 7.03
N TRP A 43 23.69 -25.06 7.56
CA TRP A 43 24.88 -25.59 8.22
C TRP A 43 24.54 -26.50 9.40
N VAL A 44 23.63 -26.08 10.29
CA VAL A 44 23.13 -26.88 11.42
C VAL A 44 22.53 -28.20 10.93
N THR A 45 21.74 -28.15 9.84
CA THR A 45 21.14 -29.35 9.24
C THR A 45 22.20 -30.32 8.70
N ARG A 46 23.27 -29.80 8.07
CA ARG A 46 24.41 -30.63 7.64
C ARG A 46 25.10 -31.32 8.82
N MET A 47 25.25 -30.63 9.96
CA MET A 47 25.86 -31.23 11.15
C MET A 47 25.00 -32.34 11.76
N LYS A 48 23.66 -32.19 11.77
CA LYS A 48 22.76 -33.29 12.14
C LYS A 48 22.91 -34.50 11.23
N GLN A 49 22.99 -34.27 9.91
CA GLN A 49 23.18 -35.35 8.92
C GLN A 49 24.53 -36.07 9.06
N LYS A 50 25.58 -35.37 9.51
CA LYS A 50 26.87 -35.97 9.84
C LYS A 50 26.84 -36.85 11.11
N GLY A 51 25.73 -36.89 11.84
CA GLY A 51 25.55 -37.72 13.02
C GLY A 51 25.91 -37.03 14.34
N TYR A 52 26.06 -35.69 14.35
CA TYR A 52 26.22 -34.94 15.60
C TYR A 52 24.90 -34.88 16.36
N ASP A 53 24.94 -35.34 17.62
CA ASP A 53 23.86 -35.19 18.58
C ASP A 53 23.94 -33.81 19.23
N ILE A 54 23.06 -32.90 18.82
CA ILE A 54 23.10 -31.47 19.19
C ILE A 54 22.25 -31.23 20.42
N GLU A 55 22.87 -30.70 21.48
CA GLU A 55 22.16 -30.26 22.68
C GLU A 55 21.44 -28.93 22.43
N THR A 56 20.12 -28.93 22.61
CA THR A 56 19.27 -27.73 22.50
C THR A 56 18.81 -27.15 23.84
N ASP A 57 18.99 -27.91 24.93
CA ASP A 57 18.44 -27.59 26.26
C ASP A 57 19.46 -26.85 27.17
N GLU A 58 20.71 -26.73 26.74
CA GLU A 58 21.75 -25.99 27.46
C GLU A 58 21.81 -24.50 27.06
N PRO A 59 22.32 -23.62 27.95
CA PRO A 59 22.53 -22.21 27.62
C PRO A 59 23.45 -22.05 26.40
N ALA A 60 23.10 -21.15 25.50
CA ALA A 60 23.94 -20.83 24.34
C ALA A 60 25.36 -20.43 24.79
N LEU A 61 26.36 -21.03 24.16
CA LEU A 61 27.76 -20.69 24.37
C LEU A 61 28.01 -19.21 24.09
N ASP A 62 28.85 -18.58 24.91
CA ASP A 62 29.33 -17.22 24.66
C ASP A 62 30.17 -17.21 23.36
N PRO A 63 29.71 -16.53 22.31
CA PRO A 63 30.38 -16.50 21.01
C PRO A 63 31.83 -16.00 21.07
N MET A 64 32.14 -15.09 22.01
CA MET A 64 33.49 -14.56 22.17
C MET A 64 34.41 -15.59 22.81
N LYS A 65 33.97 -16.25 23.87
CA LYS A 65 34.74 -17.33 24.53
C LYS A 65 34.99 -18.51 23.60
N VAL A 66 34.04 -18.81 22.71
CA VAL A 66 34.23 -19.86 21.69
C VAL A 66 35.31 -19.45 20.68
N ALA A 67 35.33 -18.19 20.25
CA ALA A 67 36.38 -17.69 19.37
C ALA A 67 37.76 -17.64 20.05
N GLU A 68 37.83 -17.43 21.36
CA GLU A 68 39.08 -17.52 22.13
C GLU A 68 39.69 -18.93 22.09
N LEU A 69 38.87 -19.99 21.98
CA LEU A 69 39.35 -21.39 21.89
C LEU A 69 40.24 -21.64 20.65
N ILE A 70 40.09 -20.83 19.61
CA ILE A 70 40.92 -20.88 18.40
C ILE A 70 41.99 -19.77 18.35
N GLY A 71 42.20 -19.07 19.48
CA GLY A 71 43.25 -18.05 19.63
C GLY A 71 42.88 -16.66 19.12
N VAL A 72 41.60 -16.36 18.88
CA VAL A 72 41.17 -15.01 18.50
C VAL A 72 41.18 -14.11 19.75
N SER A 73 41.92 -12.99 19.70
CA SER A 73 41.90 -12.02 20.78
C SER A 73 40.57 -11.26 20.85
N GLU A 74 40.21 -10.80 22.05
CA GLU A 74 38.99 -10.01 22.26
C GLU A 74 38.91 -8.78 21.32
N SER A 75 40.02 -8.06 21.16
CA SER A 75 40.08 -6.88 20.28
C SER A 75 39.85 -7.23 18.80
N ALA A 76 40.44 -8.33 18.33
CA ALA A 76 40.26 -8.81 16.97
C ALA A 76 38.82 -9.30 16.74
N TYR A 77 38.25 -10.01 17.73
CA TYR A 77 36.86 -10.47 17.69
C TYR A 77 35.89 -9.29 17.60
N LEU A 78 36.05 -8.26 18.44
CA LEU A 78 35.17 -7.09 18.45
C LEU A 78 35.27 -6.29 17.14
N ALA A 79 36.49 -6.10 16.60
CA ALA A 79 36.69 -5.44 15.32
C ALA A 79 35.98 -6.21 14.19
N ARG A 80 36.19 -7.53 14.14
CA ARG A 80 35.56 -8.41 13.16
C ARG A 80 34.04 -8.43 13.29
N SER A 81 33.54 -8.51 14.53
CA SER A 81 32.12 -8.49 14.85
C SER A 81 31.44 -7.24 14.32
N ARG A 82 32.07 -6.07 14.51
CA ARG A 82 31.56 -4.80 13.99
C ARG A 82 31.47 -4.81 12.47
N GLU A 83 32.54 -5.20 11.78
CA GLU A 83 32.59 -5.23 10.31
C GLU A 83 31.52 -6.13 9.72
N VAL A 84 31.44 -7.37 10.20
CA VAL A 84 30.49 -8.37 9.71
C VAL A 84 29.05 -7.97 10.06
N SER A 85 28.81 -7.41 11.26
CA SER A 85 27.47 -6.93 11.64
C SER A 85 26.98 -5.81 10.73
N ILE A 86 27.85 -4.88 10.35
CA ILE A 86 27.52 -3.81 9.38
C ILE A 86 27.21 -4.43 8.01
N ALA A 87 27.98 -5.41 7.56
CA ALA A 87 27.75 -6.10 6.28
C ALA A 87 26.41 -6.87 6.29
N VAL A 88 26.10 -7.60 7.36
CA VAL A 88 24.81 -8.28 7.55
C VAL A 88 23.67 -7.28 7.53
N ALA A 89 23.79 -6.16 8.24
CA ALA A 89 22.78 -5.11 8.24
C ALA A 89 22.57 -4.52 6.83
N LYS A 90 23.65 -4.22 6.10
CA LYS A 90 23.56 -3.75 4.71
C LYS A 90 22.87 -4.77 3.80
N ALA A 91 23.22 -6.05 3.91
CA ALA A 91 22.61 -7.12 3.12
C ALA A 91 21.11 -7.25 3.43
N ALA A 92 20.73 -7.20 4.70
CA ALA A 92 19.33 -7.22 5.13
C ALA A 92 18.55 -6.02 4.57
N ILE A 93 19.09 -4.81 4.67
CA ILE A 93 18.47 -3.60 4.11
C ILE A 93 18.30 -3.75 2.59
N LYS A 94 19.35 -4.17 1.87
CA LYS A 94 19.32 -4.34 0.41
C LYS A 94 18.25 -5.36 -0.02
N LYS A 95 18.06 -6.44 0.74
CA LYS A 95 17.02 -7.45 0.49
C LYS A 95 15.59 -6.89 0.62
N HIS A 96 15.39 -5.89 1.49
CA HIS A 96 14.10 -5.23 1.65
C HIS A 96 13.83 -4.13 0.63
N LEU A 97 14.86 -3.59 -0.05
CA LEU A 97 14.73 -2.59 -1.11
C LEU A 97 14.20 -3.23 -2.42
N LYS A 98 12.93 -3.60 -2.42
CA LYS A 98 12.21 -4.22 -3.54
C LYS A 98 11.63 -3.16 -4.50
N ARG A 99 11.31 -3.58 -5.74
CA ARG A 99 10.81 -2.68 -6.80
C ARG A 99 9.45 -2.05 -6.48
N ASP A 100 8.64 -2.69 -5.66
CA ASP A 100 7.36 -2.15 -5.17
C ASP A 100 7.52 -0.87 -4.35
N LEU A 101 8.67 -0.65 -3.71
CA LEU A 101 8.95 0.63 -3.05
C LEU A 101 8.98 1.79 -4.03
N LEU A 102 9.43 1.57 -5.27
CA LEU A 102 9.37 2.61 -6.31
C LEU A 102 7.92 2.98 -6.64
N VAL A 103 7.00 2.01 -6.64
CA VAL A 103 5.55 2.26 -6.81
C VAL A 103 5.03 3.14 -5.68
N VAL A 104 5.40 2.82 -4.44
CA VAL A 104 5.00 3.59 -3.25
C VAL A 104 5.51 5.03 -3.30
N GLN A 105 6.78 5.23 -3.64
CA GLN A 105 7.35 6.59 -3.74
C GLN A 105 6.72 7.37 -4.90
N THR A 106 6.46 6.71 -6.03
CA THR A 106 5.87 7.36 -7.21
C THR A 106 4.45 7.85 -6.94
N VAL A 107 3.60 7.05 -6.29
CA VAL A 107 2.24 7.48 -5.95
C VAL A 107 2.23 8.57 -4.87
N GLY A 108 3.18 8.53 -3.93
CA GLY A 108 3.38 9.62 -2.96
C GLY A 108 3.74 10.93 -3.64
N ALA A 109 4.72 10.90 -4.55
CA ALA A 109 5.11 12.06 -5.34
C ALA A 109 3.97 12.60 -6.22
N LEU A 110 3.13 11.74 -6.80
CA LEU A 110 1.92 12.16 -7.52
C LEU A 110 0.89 12.87 -6.62
N ASP A 111 0.71 12.38 -5.40
CA ASP A 111 -0.16 13.03 -4.41
C ASP A 111 0.38 14.40 -3.99
N ASP A 112 1.68 14.51 -3.81
CA ASP A 112 2.35 15.77 -3.45
C ASP A 112 2.29 16.78 -4.60
N LEU A 113 2.54 16.34 -5.84
CA LEU A 113 2.38 17.17 -7.03
C LEU A 113 0.94 17.65 -7.16
N THR A 114 -0.04 16.78 -7.00
CA THR A 114 -1.46 17.16 -7.11
C THR A 114 -1.87 18.20 -6.06
N LYS A 115 -1.42 18.05 -4.81
CA LYS A 115 -1.69 19.06 -3.77
C LYS A 115 -1.00 20.39 -4.07
N THR A 116 0.27 20.31 -4.50
CA THR A 116 1.08 21.48 -4.80
C THR A 116 0.50 22.24 -5.98
N THR A 117 0.19 21.58 -7.10
CA THR A 117 -0.40 22.23 -8.27
C THR A 117 -1.73 22.87 -7.93
N ASN A 118 -2.58 22.22 -7.12
CA ASN A 118 -3.84 22.83 -6.67
C ASN A 118 -3.62 24.10 -5.85
N MET A 119 -2.66 24.09 -4.93
CA MET A 119 -2.34 25.27 -4.11
C MET A 119 -1.79 26.42 -4.96
N LEU A 120 -0.87 26.12 -5.88
CA LEU A 120 -0.28 27.12 -6.77
C LEU A 120 -1.33 27.66 -7.76
N MET A 121 -2.23 26.81 -8.24
CA MET A 121 -3.32 27.21 -9.12
C MET A 121 -4.29 28.16 -8.40
N ASN A 122 -4.68 27.85 -7.17
CA ASN A 122 -5.52 28.77 -6.38
C ASN A 122 -4.85 30.14 -6.20
N ARG A 123 -3.54 30.15 -5.90
CA ARG A 123 -2.76 31.39 -5.79
C ARG A 123 -2.70 32.16 -7.11
N LEU A 124 -2.49 31.48 -8.24
CA LEU A 124 -2.47 32.09 -9.56
C LEU A 124 -3.84 32.68 -9.93
N THR A 125 -4.92 31.95 -9.66
CA THR A 125 -6.29 32.42 -9.90
C THR A 125 -6.60 33.68 -9.10
N GLU A 126 -6.23 33.72 -7.82
CA GLU A 126 -6.38 34.92 -6.99
C GLU A 126 -5.56 36.10 -7.52
N TRP A 127 -4.30 35.84 -7.89
CA TRP A 127 -3.38 36.90 -8.34
C TRP A 127 -3.78 37.47 -9.70
N TYR A 128 -4.05 36.62 -10.68
CA TYR A 128 -4.51 37.05 -12.00
C TYR A 128 -5.94 37.61 -11.97
N GLY A 129 -6.76 37.17 -11.01
CA GLY A 129 -8.09 37.73 -10.78
C GLY A 129 -8.08 39.21 -10.38
N LEU A 130 -6.95 39.76 -9.90
CA LEU A 130 -6.80 41.21 -9.71
C LEU A 130 -6.82 41.96 -11.05
N HIS A 131 -6.32 41.34 -12.12
CA HIS A 131 -6.24 41.90 -13.47
C HIS A 131 -7.48 41.58 -14.31
N TYR A 132 -7.98 40.33 -14.24
CA TYR A 132 -9.12 39.90 -15.03
C TYR A 132 -10.13 39.09 -14.19
N PRO A 133 -10.91 39.75 -13.31
CA PRO A 133 -11.86 39.09 -12.41
C PRO A 133 -13.01 38.37 -13.12
N GLU A 134 -13.33 38.74 -14.37
CA GLU A 134 -14.39 38.11 -15.16
C GLU A 134 -14.00 36.74 -15.71
N LEU A 135 -12.73 36.36 -15.62
CA LEU A 135 -12.27 35.05 -16.08
C LEU A 135 -12.95 33.95 -15.26
N LYS A 136 -13.90 33.26 -15.88
CA LYS A 136 -14.62 32.16 -15.25
C LYS A 136 -13.62 31.07 -14.83
N VAL A 137 -13.65 30.75 -13.54
CA VAL A 137 -12.93 29.60 -13.01
C VAL A 137 -13.55 28.34 -13.63
N GLU A 138 -12.72 27.56 -14.30
CA GLU A 138 -13.09 26.29 -14.91
C GLU A 138 -12.70 25.13 -13.97
N GLU A 139 -13.43 24.01 -14.04
CA GLU A 139 -13.08 22.81 -13.27
C GLU A 139 -11.73 22.22 -13.74
N ASP A 140 -11.42 22.36 -15.02
CA ASP A 140 -10.14 21.97 -15.61
C ASP A 140 -9.12 23.11 -15.46
N GLN A 141 -8.17 22.91 -14.56
CA GLN A 141 -7.09 23.86 -14.26
C GLN A 141 -6.17 24.10 -15.47
N GLU A 142 -5.93 23.10 -16.31
CA GLU A 142 -5.12 23.29 -17.52
C GLU A 142 -5.86 24.11 -18.57
N LYS A 143 -7.17 23.93 -18.68
CA LYS A 143 -8.02 24.77 -19.53
C LYS A 143 -8.00 26.21 -19.04
N TYR A 144 -8.11 26.44 -17.74
CA TYR A 144 -8.02 27.78 -17.15
C TYR A 144 -6.67 28.44 -17.43
N LEU A 145 -5.54 27.72 -17.26
CA LEU A 145 -4.21 28.20 -17.63
C LEU A 145 -4.13 28.61 -19.11
N LYS A 146 -4.68 27.80 -20.01
CA LYS A 146 -4.74 28.13 -21.45
C LYS A 146 -5.54 29.41 -21.71
N MET A 147 -6.68 29.59 -21.04
CA MET A 147 -7.50 30.79 -21.15
C MET A 147 -6.80 32.04 -20.61
N MET A 148 -6.06 31.94 -19.50
CA MET A 148 -5.26 33.06 -18.98
C MET A 148 -4.20 33.52 -19.98
N VAL A 149 -3.48 32.58 -20.60
CA VAL A 149 -2.46 32.92 -21.60
C VAL A 149 -3.08 33.58 -22.83
N GLN A 150 -4.28 33.16 -23.23
CA GLN A 150 -5.03 33.77 -24.34
C GLN A 150 -5.66 35.13 -23.96
N GLY A 151 -6.02 35.31 -22.69
CA GLY A 151 -6.67 36.50 -22.14
C GLY A 151 -5.75 37.71 -21.92
N ARG A 152 -4.48 37.66 -22.35
CA ARG A 152 -3.48 38.75 -22.18
C ARG A 152 -3.86 40.11 -22.81
N LYS A 153 -4.98 40.21 -23.54
CA LYS A 153 -5.37 41.40 -24.31
C LYS A 153 -6.83 41.79 -24.06
N VAL A 154 -7.30 41.72 -22.81
CA VAL A 154 -8.63 42.19 -22.48
C VAL A 154 -8.54 43.67 -22.12
N SER A 155 -8.99 44.55 -23.02
CA SER A 155 -9.00 46.01 -22.84
C SER A 155 -10.22 46.53 -22.06
N ASP A 156 -11.24 45.68 -21.85
CA ASP A 156 -12.53 46.05 -21.24
C ASP A 156 -12.83 45.23 -19.97
N SER A 157 -11.82 45.02 -19.11
CA SER A 157 -12.02 44.35 -17.82
C SER A 157 -12.32 45.34 -16.69
N MET A 158 -13.08 44.93 -15.67
CA MET A 158 -13.27 45.64 -14.41
C MET A 158 -12.06 45.52 -13.46
N GLY A 159 -11.05 44.73 -13.83
CA GLY A 159 -9.84 44.54 -13.04
C GLY A 159 -8.88 45.73 -13.09
N MET A 160 -7.75 45.56 -12.40
CA MET A 160 -6.65 46.51 -12.39
C MET A 160 -5.78 46.33 -13.64
N ASP A 161 -5.43 47.44 -14.28
CA ASP A 161 -4.38 47.48 -15.28
C ASP A 161 -3.03 47.15 -14.63
N LEU A 162 -2.43 46.02 -15.00
CA LEU A 162 -1.10 45.64 -14.56
C LEU A 162 -0.04 46.18 -15.53
N ALA A 163 1.12 46.55 -15.01
CA ALA A 163 2.27 46.84 -15.85
C ALA A 163 2.70 45.57 -16.61
N GLU A 164 3.35 45.73 -17.76
CA GLU A 164 3.82 44.60 -18.55
C GLU A 164 4.79 43.72 -17.75
N GLU A 165 5.62 44.33 -16.90
CA GLU A 165 6.55 43.63 -16.01
C GLU A 165 5.81 42.76 -14.98
N ASP A 166 4.75 43.28 -14.36
CA ASP A 166 3.95 42.54 -13.38
C ASP A 166 3.23 41.37 -14.05
N LEU A 167 2.64 41.61 -15.22
CA LEU A 167 1.96 40.59 -16.00
C LEU A 167 2.92 39.49 -16.44
N HIS A 168 4.16 39.84 -16.82
CA HIS A 168 5.20 38.87 -17.16
C HIS A 168 5.48 37.93 -15.99
N ILE A 169 5.67 38.46 -14.78
CA ILE A 169 5.96 37.65 -13.59
C ILE A 169 4.81 36.66 -13.30
N ILE A 170 3.55 37.11 -13.44
CA ILE A 170 2.38 36.24 -13.27
C ILE A 170 2.36 35.13 -14.33
N MET A 171 2.73 35.45 -15.56
CA MET A 171 2.77 34.48 -16.66
C MET A 171 3.91 33.46 -16.49
N ASP A 172 5.07 33.85 -15.97
CA ASP A 172 6.17 32.93 -15.63
C ASP A 172 5.77 31.97 -14.51
N TYR A 173 5.00 32.46 -13.53
CA TYR A 173 4.42 31.63 -12.48
C TYR A 173 3.42 30.62 -13.06
N ALA A 174 2.55 31.05 -13.99
CA ALA A 174 1.63 30.17 -14.70
C ALA A 174 2.35 29.10 -15.54
N ASP A 175 3.45 29.48 -16.20
CA ASP A 175 4.27 28.56 -16.99
C ASP A 175 4.98 27.52 -16.13
N SER A 176 5.43 27.91 -14.93
CA SER A 176 5.97 26.98 -13.94
C SER A 176 4.92 25.94 -13.50
N ILE A 177 3.67 26.37 -13.26
CA ILE A 177 2.56 25.46 -12.92
C ILE A 177 2.25 24.51 -14.09
N ARG A 178 2.22 25.03 -15.32
CA ARG A 178 2.02 24.20 -16.53
C ARG A 178 3.11 23.14 -16.70
N GLU A 179 4.36 23.45 -16.37
CA GLU A 179 5.42 22.46 -16.39
C GLU A 179 5.22 21.38 -15.31
N LEU A 180 4.74 21.75 -14.11
CA LEU A 180 4.38 20.77 -13.07
C LEU A 180 3.27 19.80 -13.54
N PHE A 181 2.27 20.28 -14.28
CA PHE A 181 1.25 19.41 -14.89
C PHE A 181 1.88 18.39 -15.84
N ARG A 182 2.76 18.82 -16.76
CA ARG A 182 3.48 17.90 -17.67
C ARG A 182 4.33 16.87 -16.93
N ARG A 183 5.01 17.29 -15.86
CA ARG A 183 5.81 16.38 -15.01
C ARG A 183 4.93 15.36 -14.30
N LYS A 184 3.75 15.78 -13.84
CA LYS A 184 2.75 14.89 -13.26
C LYS A 184 2.30 13.83 -14.27
N GLU A 185 1.93 14.21 -15.49
CA GLU A 185 1.55 13.26 -16.56
C GLU A 185 2.66 12.24 -16.85
N ALA A 186 3.92 12.70 -16.95
CA ALA A 186 5.07 11.83 -17.15
C ALA A 186 5.24 10.83 -15.99
N LEU A 187 4.97 11.26 -14.76
CA LEU A 187 5.04 10.43 -13.57
C LEU A 187 3.87 9.44 -13.47
N GLU A 188 2.67 9.81 -13.95
CA GLU A 188 1.53 8.90 -14.09
C GLU A 188 1.83 7.79 -15.12
N ALA A 189 2.41 8.15 -16.27
CA ALA A 189 2.84 7.19 -17.28
C ALA A 189 3.95 6.26 -16.75
N TYR A 190 4.86 6.79 -15.94
CA TYR A 190 5.86 5.96 -15.26
C TYR A 190 5.21 5.01 -14.25
N LEU A 191 4.27 5.51 -13.43
CA LEU A 191 3.53 4.70 -12.46
C LEU A 191 2.83 3.52 -13.14
N ASP A 192 2.20 3.76 -14.30
CA ASP A 192 1.51 2.73 -15.07
C ASP A 192 2.46 1.62 -15.52
N ARG A 193 3.61 1.98 -16.10
CA ARG A 193 4.64 1.03 -16.54
C ARG A 193 5.21 0.22 -15.39
N ILE A 194 5.55 0.87 -14.28
CA ILE A 194 6.16 0.15 -13.14
C ILE A 194 5.15 -0.72 -12.42
N MET A 195 3.88 -0.30 -12.34
CA MET A 195 2.83 -1.12 -11.74
C MET A 195 2.59 -2.39 -12.58
N ALA A 196 2.56 -2.27 -13.91
CA ALA A 196 2.44 -3.42 -14.81
C ALA A 196 3.60 -4.42 -14.66
N GLN A 197 4.79 -3.95 -14.28
CA GLN A 197 5.95 -4.82 -14.03
C GLN A 197 5.95 -5.44 -12.63
N VAL A 198 5.54 -4.68 -11.60
CA VAL A 198 5.64 -5.08 -10.19
C VAL A 198 4.44 -5.91 -9.75
N ALA A 199 3.25 -5.51 -10.17
CA ALA A 199 1.99 -6.09 -9.73
C ALA A 199 0.98 -6.10 -10.89
N PRO A 200 1.23 -6.90 -11.95
CA PRO A 200 0.42 -6.93 -13.16
C PRO A 200 -1.05 -7.28 -12.90
N ASN A 201 -1.34 -8.19 -11.95
CA ASN A 201 -2.72 -8.59 -11.68
C ASN A 201 -3.48 -7.48 -10.93
N VAL A 202 -2.86 -6.84 -9.95
CA VAL A 202 -3.44 -5.68 -9.26
C VAL A 202 -3.59 -4.50 -10.22
N HIS A 203 -2.61 -4.27 -11.10
CA HIS A 203 -2.66 -3.24 -12.15
C HIS A 203 -3.87 -3.42 -13.05
N VAL A 204 -4.08 -4.63 -13.56
CA VAL A 204 -5.21 -4.94 -14.42
C VAL A 204 -6.53 -4.69 -13.68
N LEU A 205 -6.68 -5.20 -12.44
CA LEU A 205 -7.94 -5.08 -11.69
C LEU A 205 -8.26 -3.65 -11.25
N ALA A 206 -7.30 -2.93 -10.67
CA ALA A 206 -7.55 -1.63 -10.02
C ALA A 206 -7.06 -0.42 -10.84
N GLY A 207 -6.24 -0.65 -11.87
CA GLY A 207 -5.44 0.39 -12.50
C GLY A 207 -4.21 0.78 -11.67
N ALA A 208 -3.30 1.53 -12.29
CA ALA A 208 -2.03 1.93 -11.67
C ALA A 208 -2.22 2.76 -10.40
N ASN A 209 -3.07 3.78 -10.46
CA ASN A 209 -3.23 4.75 -9.37
C ASN A 209 -3.82 4.11 -8.10
N LEU A 210 -4.96 3.40 -8.22
CA LEU A 210 -5.58 2.73 -7.08
C LEU A 210 -4.73 1.56 -6.57
N GLY A 211 -4.15 0.77 -7.48
CA GLY A 211 -3.26 -0.34 -7.10
C GLY A 211 -2.04 0.13 -6.32
N ALA A 212 -1.38 1.20 -6.79
CA ALA A 212 -0.25 1.80 -6.09
C ALA A 212 -0.65 2.35 -4.70
N ARG A 213 -1.82 2.98 -4.57
CA ARG A 213 -2.33 3.44 -3.26
C ARG A 213 -2.58 2.28 -2.29
N LEU A 214 -3.07 1.15 -2.77
CA LEU A 214 -3.26 -0.05 -1.95
C LEU A 214 -1.93 -0.59 -1.45
N ILE A 215 -0.94 -0.73 -2.34
CA ILE A 215 0.43 -1.15 -2.00
C ILE A 215 1.05 -0.19 -0.99
N ALA A 216 0.93 1.12 -1.23
CA ALA A 216 1.46 2.17 -0.35
C ALA A 216 0.84 2.11 1.05
N ARG A 217 -0.49 2.01 1.15
CA ARG A 217 -1.17 1.92 2.46
C ARG A 217 -0.91 0.61 3.19
N ALA A 218 -0.65 -0.48 2.46
CA ALA A 218 -0.25 -1.73 3.07
C ALA A 218 1.20 -1.72 3.58
N GLY A 219 2.04 -0.82 3.06
CA GLY A 219 3.48 -0.76 3.36
C GLY A 219 4.34 -1.63 2.42
N GLY A 220 3.81 -2.01 1.27
CA GLY A 220 4.47 -2.85 0.27
C GLY A 220 3.57 -3.97 -0.27
N LEU A 221 4.00 -4.58 -1.37
CA LEU A 221 3.26 -5.66 -2.05
C LEU A 221 3.22 -6.93 -1.19
N GLU A 222 4.31 -7.20 -0.45
CA GLU A 222 4.38 -8.32 0.49
C GLU A 222 3.34 -8.19 1.62
N ALA A 223 3.21 -7.00 2.19
CA ALA A 223 2.23 -6.76 3.24
C ALA A 223 0.80 -6.89 2.67
N LEU A 224 0.57 -6.34 1.47
CA LEU A 224 -0.73 -6.43 0.79
C LEU A 224 -1.12 -7.87 0.49
N SER A 225 -0.18 -8.72 0.05
CA SER A 225 -0.45 -10.13 -0.28
C SER A 225 -0.87 -10.97 0.93
N ARG A 226 -0.47 -10.55 2.14
CA ARG A 226 -0.84 -11.20 3.40
C ARG A 226 -2.20 -10.73 3.94
N MET A 227 -2.73 -9.60 3.45
CA MET A 227 -4.00 -9.07 3.93
C MET A 227 -5.21 -9.88 3.41
N PRO A 228 -6.23 -10.11 4.25
CA PRO A 228 -7.49 -10.66 3.79
C PRO A 228 -8.31 -9.60 3.01
N GLY A 229 -9.24 -10.06 2.18
CA GLY A 229 -10.13 -9.17 1.41
C GLY A 229 -10.94 -8.20 2.29
N SER A 230 -11.32 -8.60 3.51
CA SER A 230 -12.00 -7.71 4.46
C SER A 230 -11.15 -6.52 4.90
N THR A 231 -9.85 -6.71 5.12
CA THR A 231 -8.91 -5.63 5.43
C THR A 231 -8.71 -4.75 4.21
N ILE A 232 -8.45 -5.35 3.04
CA ILE A 232 -8.27 -4.62 1.78
C ILE A 232 -9.49 -3.75 1.45
N GLN A 233 -10.71 -4.24 1.73
CA GLN A 233 -11.96 -3.52 1.51
C GLN A 233 -11.99 -2.16 2.23
N VAL A 234 -11.47 -2.10 3.46
CA VAL A 234 -11.52 -0.92 4.33
C VAL A 234 -10.18 -0.20 4.46
N LEU A 235 -9.14 -0.64 3.73
CA LEU A 235 -7.85 0.05 3.68
C LEU A 235 -8.06 1.51 3.33
N GLY A 236 -7.61 2.39 4.20
CA GLY A 236 -7.75 3.82 4.08
C GLY A 236 -8.98 4.47 4.70
N ALA A 237 -9.86 3.67 5.31
CA ALA A 237 -10.95 4.13 6.15
C ALA A 237 -10.66 3.89 7.64
N GLU A 238 -9.38 3.86 8.05
CA GLU A 238 -8.94 3.50 9.40
C GLU A 238 -9.63 4.37 10.45
N LYS A 239 -9.72 5.68 10.22
CA LYS A 239 -10.42 6.61 11.13
C LYS A 239 -11.88 6.23 11.37
N ALA A 240 -12.60 5.81 10.32
CA ALA A 240 -13.99 5.39 10.43
C ALA A 240 -14.11 3.98 11.05
N LEU A 241 -13.18 3.08 10.72
CA LEU A 241 -13.10 1.74 11.29
C LEU A 241 -12.81 1.79 12.80
N PHE A 242 -11.83 2.59 13.24
CA PHE A 242 -11.54 2.78 14.66
C PHE A 242 -12.71 3.42 15.40
N LYS A 243 -13.44 4.35 14.76
CA LYS A 243 -14.66 4.91 15.33
C LYS A 243 -15.73 3.83 15.54
N HIS A 244 -15.89 2.89 14.61
CA HIS A 244 -16.78 1.74 14.76
C HIS A 244 -16.36 0.87 15.95
N ILE A 245 -15.07 0.51 16.03
CA ILE A 245 -14.54 -0.35 17.11
C ILE A 245 -14.71 0.31 18.48
N LEU A 246 -14.44 1.62 18.58
CA LEU A 246 -14.46 2.34 19.85
C LEU A 246 -15.87 2.80 20.29
N LYS A 247 -16.75 3.12 19.33
CA LYS A 247 -18.05 3.78 19.60
C LYS A 247 -19.26 2.98 19.12
N GLY A 248 -19.08 1.82 18.51
CA GLY A 248 -20.17 0.99 18.00
C GLY A 248 -20.95 1.58 16.82
N VAL A 249 -20.51 2.70 16.24
CA VAL A 249 -21.15 3.31 15.05
C VAL A 249 -21.04 2.37 13.85
N PRO A 250 -21.93 2.40 12.83
CA PRO A 250 -21.85 1.48 11.70
C PRO A 250 -20.47 1.45 11.00
N PRO A 251 -19.96 0.26 10.61
CA PRO A 251 -18.63 0.13 10.02
C PRO A 251 -18.56 0.76 8.61
N PRO A 252 -17.36 1.22 8.19
CA PRO A 252 -17.16 1.71 6.82
C PRO A 252 -17.38 0.57 5.81
N LYS A 253 -18.07 0.88 4.70
CA LYS A 253 -18.33 -0.09 3.63
C LYS A 253 -17.15 -0.26 2.66
N HIS A 254 -16.27 0.73 2.58
CA HIS A 254 -15.15 0.78 1.65
C HIS A 254 -14.13 1.83 2.12
N GLY A 255 -12.85 1.61 1.82
CA GLY A 255 -11.77 2.58 1.96
C GLY A 255 -11.36 3.18 0.62
N VAL A 256 -10.06 3.18 0.30
CA VAL A 256 -9.53 3.74 -0.97
C VAL A 256 -10.10 3.05 -2.21
N ILE A 257 -10.54 1.80 -2.10
CA ILE A 257 -11.18 1.04 -3.20
C ILE A 257 -12.40 1.76 -3.76
N PHE A 258 -13.02 2.67 -3.00
CA PHE A 258 -14.09 3.52 -3.50
C PHE A 258 -13.69 4.38 -4.72
N GLN A 259 -12.40 4.68 -4.90
CA GLN A 259 -11.90 5.42 -6.06
C GLN A 259 -12.07 4.66 -7.38
N HIS A 260 -12.29 3.34 -7.35
CA HIS A 260 -12.51 2.57 -8.56
C HIS A 260 -13.79 3.05 -9.30
N PRO A 261 -13.73 3.36 -10.62
CA PRO A 261 -14.84 3.97 -11.35
C PRO A 261 -16.17 3.22 -11.26
N LEU A 262 -16.14 1.89 -11.34
CA LEU A 262 -17.35 1.05 -11.24
C LEU A 262 -17.97 1.06 -9.83
N ILE A 263 -17.20 1.42 -8.79
CA ILE A 263 -17.68 1.45 -7.42
C ILE A 263 -18.18 2.86 -7.08
N SER A 264 -17.41 3.90 -7.41
CA SER A 264 -17.80 5.29 -7.13
C SER A 264 -19.10 5.70 -7.83
N ARG A 265 -19.27 5.27 -9.09
CA ARG A 265 -20.44 5.58 -9.91
C ARG A 265 -21.67 4.74 -9.55
N ALA A 266 -21.50 3.61 -8.86
CA ALA A 266 -22.61 2.74 -8.50
C ALA A 266 -23.57 3.37 -7.46
N PRO A 267 -24.86 2.95 -7.43
CA PRO A 267 -25.81 3.30 -6.39
C PRO A 267 -25.33 2.96 -4.96
N ARG A 268 -25.82 3.69 -3.95
CA ARG A 268 -25.32 3.59 -2.57
C ARG A 268 -25.53 2.20 -1.95
N GLU A 269 -26.58 1.49 -2.35
CA GLU A 269 -26.86 0.12 -1.92
C GLU A 269 -25.86 -0.90 -2.48
N GLN A 270 -25.36 -0.66 -3.70
CA GLN A 270 -24.50 -1.58 -4.45
C GLN A 270 -23.02 -1.44 -4.09
N ARG A 271 -22.57 -0.23 -3.76
CA ARG A 271 -21.18 0.11 -3.43
C ARG A 271 -20.51 -0.89 -2.49
N GLY A 272 -21.20 -1.30 -1.42
CA GLY A 272 -20.63 -2.23 -0.44
C GLY A 272 -20.44 -3.65 -0.97
N LYS A 273 -21.36 -4.12 -1.83
CA LYS A 273 -21.27 -5.45 -2.47
C LYS A 273 -20.12 -5.48 -3.48
N LEU A 274 -20.03 -4.43 -4.30
CA LEU A 274 -18.96 -4.27 -5.29
C LEU A 274 -17.59 -4.12 -4.62
N ALA A 275 -17.46 -3.29 -3.59
CA ALA A 275 -16.21 -3.11 -2.85
C ALA A 275 -15.72 -4.41 -2.21
N ARG A 276 -16.63 -5.20 -1.60
CA ARG A 276 -16.27 -6.52 -1.06
C ARG A 276 -15.77 -7.46 -2.15
N SER A 277 -16.50 -7.57 -3.25
CA SER A 277 -16.11 -8.44 -4.37
C SER A 277 -14.77 -8.04 -4.97
N MET A 278 -14.54 -6.74 -5.15
CA MET A 278 -13.28 -6.18 -5.63
C MET A 278 -12.12 -6.51 -4.69
N ALA A 279 -12.31 -6.29 -3.39
CA ALA A 279 -11.28 -6.53 -2.38
C ALA A 279 -10.87 -8.01 -2.29
N THR A 280 -11.82 -8.94 -2.43
CA THR A 280 -11.51 -10.38 -2.48
C THR A 280 -10.64 -10.72 -3.70
N ARG A 281 -10.97 -10.17 -4.87
CA ARG A 281 -10.18 -10.38 -6.10
C ARG A 281 -8.78 -9.76 -5.97
N LEU A 282 -8.69 -8.55 -5.43
CA LEU A 282 -7.41 -7.89 -5.16
C LEU A 282 -6.55 -8.66 -4.16
N ALA A 283 -7.13 -9.30 -3.14
CA ALA A 283 -6.39 -10.15 -2.22
C ALA A 283 -5.75 -11.35 -2.94
N ILE A 284 -6.45 -11.95 -3.90
CA ILE A 284 -5.92 -13.05 -4.71
C ILE A 284 -4.85 -12.52 -5.68
N ALA A 285 -5.13 -11.42 -6.37
CA ALA A 285 -4.20 -10.79 -7.30
C ALA A 285 -2.88 -10.41 -6.63
N ALA A 286 -2.92 -9.77 -5.46
CA ALA A 286 -1.73 -9.40 -4.71
C ALA A 286 -0.89 -10.62 -4.27
N LYS A 287 -1.54 -11.76 -3.96
CA LYS A 287 -0.84 -13.03 -3.69
C LYS A 287 -0.14 -13.57 -4.92
N VAL A 288 -0.83 -13.60 -6.05
CA VAL A 288 -0.24 -14.07 -7.31
C VAL A 288 0.92 -13.18 -7.73
N ASP A 289 0.74 -11.85 -7.67
CA ASP A 289 1.78 -10.87 -7.99
C ASP A 289 3.02 -11.04 -7.10
N PHE A 290 2.84 -11.30 -5.79
CA PHE A 290 3.97 -11.43 -4.88
C PHE A 290 4.71 -12.78 -4.99
N TYR A 291 3.98 -13.89 -5.10
CA TYR A 291 4.58 -15.24 -5.05
C TYR A 291 4.94 -15.81 -6.43
N SER A 292 4.20 -15.45 -7.48
CA SER A 292 4.43 -15.95 -8.84
C SER A 292 4.95 -14.86 -9.78
N GLY A 293 4.42 -13.65 -9.70
CA GLY A 293 4.73 -12.55 -10.61
C GLY A 293 4.08 -12.65 -12.01
N ASP A 294 3.48 -13.81 -12.34
CA ASP A 294 2.82 -14.03 -13.61
C ASP A 294 1.47 -13.30 -13.71
N LEU A 295 1.22 -12.67 -14.86
CA LEU A 295 -0.10 -12.16 -15.19
C LEU A 295 -1.08 -13.32 -15.40
N ARG A 296 -2.20 -13.29 -14.68
CA ARG A 296 -3.32 -14.23 -14.82
C ARG A 296 -4.57 -13.46 -15.27
N PRO A 297 -4.80 -13.37 -16.59
CA PRO A 297 -5.95 -12.65 -17.14
C PRO A 297 -7.29 -13.15 -16.58
N SER A 298 -7.38 -14.43 -16.20
CA SER A 298 -8.59 -15.02 -15.64
C SER A 298 -9.06 -14.42 -14.31
N LEU A 299 -8.23 -13.61 -13.63
CA LEU A 299 -8.68 -12.87 -12.44
C LEU A 299 -9.67 -11.75 -12.76
N MET A 300 -9.65 -11.23 -14.00
CA MET A 300 -10.69 -10.35 -14.54
C MET A 300 -11.97 -11.11 -14.85
N ASP A 301 -11.87 -12.40 -15.19
CA ASP A 301 -13.02 -13.21 -15.56
C ASP A 301 -14.00 -13.27 -14.38
N GLY A 302 -15.25 -12.96 -14.68
CA GLY A 302 -16.32 -12.86 -13.69
C GLY A 302 -16.34 -11.57 -12.85
N TRP A 303 -15.35 -10.66 -12.92
CA TRP A 303 -15.51 -9.33 -12.29
C TRP A 303 -16.59 -8.54 -13.01
N ALA A 304 -16.50 -8.48 -14.34
CA ALA A 304 -17.49 -7.83 -15.19
C ALA A 304 -18.88 -8.47 -15.04
N GLU A 305 -18.95 -9.80 -14.97
CA GLU A 305 -20.20 -10.53 -14.74
C GLU A 305 -20.78 -10.20 -13.36
N ARG A 306 -19.94 -10.19 -12.32
CA ARG A 306 -20.38 -9.85 -10.97
C ARG A 306 -20.89 -8.41 -10.84
N VAL A 307 -20.29 -7.47 -11.56
CA VAL A 307 -20.79 -6.09 -11.65
C VAL A 307 -22.20 -6.08 -12.25
N LYS A 308 -22.39 -6.75 -13.40
CA LYS A 308 -23.71 -6.87 -14.05
C LYS A 308 -24.75 -7.55 -13.15
N GLU A 309 -24.38 -8.60 -12.43
CA GLU A 309 -25.28 -9.28 -11.48
C GLU A 309 -25.75 -8.36 -10.35
N VAL A 310 -24.85 -7.53 -9.81
CA VAL A 310 -25.18 -6.61 -8.71
C VAL A 310 -26.09 -5.49 -9.21
N GLU A 311 -25.88 -5.01 -10.44
CA GLU A 311 -26.76 -4.05 -11.10
C GLU A 311 -28.16 -4.63 -11.34
N GLN A 312 -28.25 -5.85 -11.88
CA GLN A 312 -29.52 -6.52 -12.22
C GLN A 312 -30.27 -7.08 -10.99
N GLY A 313 -29.55 -7.49 -9.95
CA GLY A 313 -30.14 -8.02 -8.72
C GLY A 313 -30.93 -6.99 -7.92
N GLU A 314 -30.68 -5.70 -8.15
CA GLU A 314 -31.39 -4.62 -7.48
C GLU A 314 -32.53 -4.01 -8.30
N THR A 315 -32.48 -4.00 -9.63
CA THR A 315 -33.68 -3.69 -10.45
C THR A 315 -34.83 -4.63 -10.12
N LYS A 316 -34.57 -5.94 -9.96
CA LYS A 316 -35.57 -6.92 -9.49
C LYS A 316 -36.07 -6.67 -8.07
N LYS A 317 -35.28 -5.98 -7.22
CA LYS A 317 -35.65 -5.68 -5.82
C LYS A 317 -36.42 -4.36 -5.72
N SER A 318 -36.09 -3.36 -6.54
CA SER A 318 -36.83 -2.09 -6.64
C SER A 318 -38.22 -2.31 -7.25
N GLU A 319 -38.32 -3.12 -8.31
CA GLU A 319 -39.60 -3.53 -8.92
C GLU A 319 -40.50 -4.26 -7.92
N ARG A 320 -39.93 -5.13 -7.08
CA ARG A 320 -40.66 -5.83 -6.01
C ARG A 320 -41.10 -4.89 -4.87
N SER A 321 -40.36 -3.82 -4.58
CA SER A 321 -40.76 -2.84 -3.56
C SER A 321 -41.81 -1.85 -4.07
N GLU A 322 -41.74 -1.44 -5.34
CA GLU A 322 -42.77 -0.59 -5.98
C GLU A 322 -44.11 -1.33 -6.06
N ASN A 323 -44.09 -2.63 -6.38
CA ASN A 323 -45.31 -3.44 -6.41
C ASN A 323 -45.91 -3.72 -5.01
N LYS A 324 -45.10 -3.62 -3.94
CA LYS A 324 -45.59 -3.73 -2.55
C LYS A 324 -46.20 -2.43 -2.01
N GLY A 325 -45.96 -1.28 -2.65
CA GLY A 325 -46.55 0.01 -2.31
C GLY A 325 -48.03 0.17 -2.69
N LYS A 326 -48.60 -0.79 -3.45
CA LYS A 326 -50.01 -0.78 -3.89
C LYS A 326 -50.92 -1.71 -3.08
N GLN A 327 -50.51 -2.16 -1.89
CA GLN A 327 -51.43 -2.87 -0.99
C GLN A 327 -52.09 -1.86 -0.02
N PRO A 328 -53.43 -1.87 0.11
CA PRO A 328 -54.11 -0.99 1.05
C PRO A 328 -53.65 -1.30 2.49
N PRO A 329 -53.63 -0.30 3.38
CA PRO A 329 -53.12 -0.48 4.73
C PRO A 329 -53.92 -1.57 5.46
N PHE A 330 -53.21 -2.56 6.01
CA PHE A 330 -53.79 -3.59 6.86
C PHE A 330 -54.50 -2.93 8.04
N LYS A 331 -55.83 -3.14 8.16
CA LYS A 331 -56.59 -2.79 9.36
C LYS A 331 -56.01 -3.56 10.54
N SER A 332 -55.42 -2.85 11.50
CA SER A 332 -54.97 -3.43 12.76
C SER A 332 -56.16 -4.03 13.51
N VAL A 333 -56.23 -5.36 13.58
CA VAL A 333 -57.19 -6.04 14.45
C VAL A 333 -56.72 -5.82 15.88
N ARG A 334 -57.45 -4.97 16.61
CA ARG A 334 -57.23 -4.69 18.02
C ARG A 334 -57.62 -5.93 18.82
N VAL A 335 -56.64 -6.74 19.22
CA VAL A 335 -56.86 -7.90 20.11
C VAL A 335 -57.29 -7.37 21.47
N LYS A 336 -58.56 -7.55 21.83
CA LYS A 336 -59.07 -7.30 23.19
C LYS A 336 -58.39 -8.30 24.13
N ARG A 337 -57.59 -7.80 25.08
CA ARG A 337 -57.11 -8.59 26.23
C ARG A 337 -58.33 -8.99 27.07
N GLY A 338 -58.65 -10.29 27.08
CA GLY A 338 -59.69 -10.85 27.93
C GLY A 338 -59.22 -10.93 29.39
N ASP A 339 -60.09 -10.49 30.29
CA ASP A 339 -59.94 -10.54 31.73
C ASP A 339 -59.67 -11.97 32.24
N LYS A 340 -58.58 -12.14 32.99
CA LYS A 340 -58.41 -13.29 33.88
C LYS A 340 -59.00 -12.94 35.24
N HIS A 341 -60.29 -13.24 35.42
CA HIS A 341 -60.86 -13.41 36.76
C HIS A 341 -60.50 -14.80 37.28
N GLY A 342 -59.95 -14.86 38.49
CA GLY A 342 -59.65 -16.11 39.19
C GLY A 342 -60.87 -16.75 39.85
N LYS A 343 -60.74 -18.06 40.13
CA LYS A 343 -61.07 -18.75 41.39
C LYS A 343 -61.25 -20.26 41.13
N LYS A 344 -60.36 -21.07 41.68
CA LYS A 344 -60.58 -21.81 42.93
C LYS A 344 -59.26 -22.33 43.47
#